data_AF-A0A846SP81-F1
#
_entry.id   AF-A0A846SP81-F1
#
_cell.length_a   1.000
_cell.length_b   1.000
_cell.length_c   1.000
_cell.angle_alpha   90.00
_cell.angle_beta   90.00
_cell.angle_gamma   90.00
#
_symmetry.space_group_name_H-M   'P 1'
#
loop_
_entity.id
_entity.type
_entity.pdbx_description
1 polymer ?
#
loop_
_entity_poly.entity_id
_entity_poly.type
_entity_poly.pdbx_seq_one_letter_code
_entity_poly.pdbx_strand_id
1 'polypeptide(L)' 'MARQTQVIDKTGTTARLCGDMGILVAQGRDGRSYPYTFIGIIEKARPAQNYSAWKDARGDIIRNVSSMTYSHLRQVHNLV' A
#
# COMPACT_ATOMS: atom_id res chain seq x y z
N MET A 1 -9.90 12.59 -19.03
CA MET A 1 -9.98 12.17 -17.61
C MET A 1 -8.61 11.65 -17.20
N ALA A 2 -8.03 12.14 -16.11
CA ALA A 2 -6.72 11.66 -15.66
C ALA A 2 -6.82 10.16 -15.37
N ARG A 3 -5.91 9.36 -15.94
CA ARG A 3 -5.89 7.90 -15.82
C ARG A 3 -5.41 7.57 -14.40
N GLN A 4 -6.34 7.54 -13.45
CA GLN A 4 -6.03 7.37 -12.02
C GLN A 4 -5.70 5.90 -11.74
N THR A 5 -4.60 5.65 -11.03
CA THR A 5 -4.21 4.32 -10.57
C THR A 5 -5.31 3.75 -9.67
N GLN A 6 -5.87 2.60 -10.03
CA GLN A 6 -6.90 1.95 -9.23
C GLN A 6 -6.24 1.14 -8.10
N VAL A 7 -6.74 1.31 -6.88
CA VAL A 7 -6.29 0.56 -5.70
C VAL A 7 -7.48 -0.19 -5.14
N ILE A 8 -7.34 -1.50 -4.97
CA ILE A 8 -8.32 -2.37 -4.33
C ILE A 8 -7.62 -3.03 -3.16
N ASP A 9 -7.93 -2.58 -1.94
CA ASP A 9 -7.23 -3.04 -0.74
C ASP A 9 -8.17 -3.57 0.34
N LYS A 10 -7.56 -4.36 1.23
CA LYS A 10 -8.14 -4.79 2.48
C LYS A 10 -7.14 -4.54 3.59
N THR A 11 -7.59 -3.74 4.56
CA THR A 11 -6.89 -3.55 5.82
C THR A 11 -7.31 -4.57 6.88
N GLY A 12 -6.40 -4.89 7.78
CA GLY A 12 -6.64 -5.67 9.00
C GLY A 12 -5.75 -5.16 10.12
N THR A 13 -6.31 -4.88 11.30
CA THR A 13 -5.51 -4.40 12.42
C THR A 13 -5.97 -5.04 13.72
N THR A 14 -5.00 -5.40 14.55
CA THR A 14 -5.14 -5.82 15.93
C THR A 14 -4.24 -4.94 16.80
N ALA A 15 -4.27 -5.13 18.12
CA ALA A 15 -3.34 -4.45 19.01
C ALA A 15 -1.87 -4.87 18.78
N ARG A 16 -1.57 -5.92 18.00
CA ARG A 16 -0.20 -6.43 17.79
C ARG A 16 0.24 -6.46 16.33
N LEU A 17 -0.67 -6.26 15.40
CA LEU A 17 -0.42 -6.36 13.97
C LEU A 17 -1.23 -5.31 13.23
N CYS A 18 -0.61 -4.63 12.27
CA CYS A 18 -1.30 -3.78 11.31
C CYS A 18 -0.90 -4.24 9.90
N GLY A 19 -1.89 -4.58 9.09
CA GLY A 19 -1.70 -5.04 7.72
C GLY A 19 -2.61 -4.31 6.74
N ASP A 20 -2.09 -4.11 5.54
CA ASP A 20 -2.78 -3.55 4.38
C ASP A 20 -2.34 -4.33 3.15
N MET A 21 -3.29 -4.98 2.48
CA MET A 21 -3.08 -5.87 1.36
C MET A 21 -3.92 -5.38 0.20
N GLY A 22 -3.31 -5.07 -0.93
CA GLY A 22 -4.06 -4.55 -2.07
C GLY A 22 -3.42 -4.80 -3.41
N ILE A 23 -4.25 -4.69 -4.44
CA ILE A 23 -3.84 -4.69 -5.83
C ILE A 23 -3.85 -3.24 -6.31
N LEU A 24 -2.69 -2.78 -6.74
CA LEU A 24 -2.49 -1.50 -7.41
C LEU A 24 -2.46 -1.76 -8.92
N VAL A 25 -3.48 -1.31 -9.64
CA VAL A 25 -3.56 -1.44 -11.10
C VAL A 25 -2.92 -0.23 -11.74
N ALA A 26 -1.62 -0.34 -12.03
CA ALA A 26 -0.87 0.67 -12.73
C ALA A 26 -1.20 0.66 -14.22
N GLN A 27 -0.96 1.79 -14.87
CA GLN A 27 -1.27 1.96 -16.27
C GLN A 27 0.03 2.25 -17.01
N GLY A 28 0.35 1.48 -18.04
CA GLY A 28 1.52 1.73 -18.87
C GLY A 28 1.26 2.86 -19.86
N ARG A 29 2.34 3.52 -20.28
CA ARG A 29 2.30 4.47 -21.40
C ARG A 29 1.92 3.81 -22.72
N ASP A 30 2.04 2.49 -22.81
CA ASP A 30 1.60 1.66 -23.93
C ASP A 30 0.08 1.39 -23.96
N GLY A 31 -0.67 1.90 -22.98
CA GLY A 31 -2.11 1.68 -22.89
C GLY A 31 -2.54 0.42 -22.13
N ARG A 32 -1.60 -0.41 -21.69
CA ARG A 32 -1.89 -1.65 -20.94
C ARG A 32 -2.01 -1.41 -19.43
N SER A 33 -2.66 -2.34 -18.75
CA SER A 33 -2.77 -2.36 -17.28
C SER A 33 -1.77 -3.34 -16.68
N TYR A 34 -1.11 -2.93 -15.60
CA TYR A 34 -0.09 -3.68 -14.87
C TYR A 34 -0.50 -3.80 -13.40
N PRO A 35 -1.15 -4.89 -13.01
CA PRO A 35 -1.53 -5.11 -11.62
C PRO A 35 -0.32 -5.51 -10.78
N TYR A 36 -0.11 -4.81 -9.66
CA TYR A 36 0.90 -5.10 -8.65
C TYR A 36 0.23 -5.43 -7.33
N THR A 37 0.63 -6.53 -6.71
CA THR A 37 0.18 -6.87 -5.36
C THR A 37 1.13 -6.27 -4.32
N PHE A 38 0.57 -5.49 -3.40
CA PHE A 38 1.27 -4.91 -2.26
C PHE A 38 0.73 -5.54 -0.98
N ILE A 39 1.63 -6.03 -0.14
CA ILE A 39 1.30 -6.58 1.18
C ILE A 39 2.24 -5.93 2.18
N GLY A 40 1.70 -5.03 3.00
CA GLY A 40 2.39 -4.46 4.15
C GLY A 40 1.91 -5.14 5.42
N ILE A 41 2.84 -5.59 6.24
CA ILE A 41 2.55 -6.14 7.58
C ILE A 41 3.56 -5.53 8.54
N ILE A 42 3.05 -4.92 9.61
CA ILE A 42 3.87 -4.44 10.71
C ILE A 42 3.37 -5.06 12.00
N GLU A 43 4.25 -5.80 12.66
CA GLU A 43 3.99 -6.40 13.96
C GLU A 43 4.63 -5.61 15.12
N LYS A 44 4.16 -5.90 16.33
CA LYS A 44 4.79 -5.46 17.57
C LYS A 44 4.72 -6.54 18.64
N ALA A 45 5.78 -6.63 19.44
CA ALA A 45 5.91 -7.68 20.45
C ALA A 45 4.82 -7.64 21.52
N ARG A 46 4.47 -6.45 22.02
CA ARG A 46 3.45 -6.23 23.07
C ARG A 46 2.21 -5.53 22.49
N PRO A 47 0.99 -5.78 23.00
CA PRO A 47 -0.22 -5.07 22.56
C PRO A 47 -0.07 -3.54 22.65
N ALA A 48 -0.61 -2.83 21.66
CA ALA A 48 -0.72 -1.38 21.68
C ALA A 48 -1.71 -0.95 22.77
N GLN A 49 -1.26 -0.04 23.65
CA GLN A 49 -2.13 0.56 24.67
C GLN A 49 -3.19 1.48 24.04
N ASN A 50 -2.81 2.23 23.00
CA ASN A 50 -3.73 3.02 22.19
C ASN A 50 -3.87 2.38 20.81
N TYR A 51 -4.99 1.69 20.59
CA TYR A 51 -5.27 0.97 19.35
C TYR A 51 -5.41 1.91 18.14
N SER A 52 -6.15 3.01 18.27
CA SER A 52 -6.42 3.93 17.16
C SER A 52 -5.13 4.60 16.67
N ALA A 53 -4.33 5.15 17.59
CA ALA A 53 -3.04 5.74 17.25
C ALA A 53 -2.07 4.73 16.63
N TRP A 54 -2.10 3.47 17.08
CA TRP A 54 -1.33 2.39 16.48
C TRP A 54 -1.78 2.07 15.05
N LYS A 55 -3.09 1.89 14.83
CA LYS A 55 -3.68 1.62 13.52
C LYS A 55 -3.28 2.69 12.51
N ASP A 56 -3.47 3.96 12.88
CA ASP A 56 -3.24 5.08 11.98
C ASP A 56 -1.74 5.23 11.67
N ALA A 57 -0.90 5.27 12.71
CA ALA A 57 0.55 5.44 12.50
C ALA A 57 1.20 4.30 11.71
N ARG A 58 0.66 3.08 11.75
CA ARG A 58 1.21 1.94 11.00
C ARG A 58 0.61 1.83 9.61
N GLY A 59 -0.68 2.14 9.46
CA GLY A 59 -1.31 2.31 8.15
C GLY A 59 -0.61 3.39 7.31
N ASP A 60 -0.20 4.49 7.92
CA ASP A 60 0.54 5.57 7.25
C ASP A 60 1.93 5.12 6.79
N ILE A 61 2.65 4.35 7.61
CA ILE A 61 3.95 3.78 7.20
C ILE A 61 3.78 2.85 6.00
N ILE A 62 2.79 1.95 6.03
CA ILE A 62 2.53 1.04 4.91
C ILE A 62 2.20 1.82 3.64
N ARG A 63 1.36 2.86 3.73
CA ARG A 63 1.03 3.76 2.60
C ARG A 63 2.26 4.46 2.04
N ASN A 64 3.15 4.96 2.90
CA ASN A 64 4.38 5.64 2.49
C ASN A 64 5.34 4.68 1.77
N VAL A 65 5.58 3.49 2.33
CA VAL A 65 6.46 2.48 1.72
C VAL A 65 5.91 1.99 0.38
N SER A 66 4.61 1.72 0.30
CA SER A 66 3.93 1.36 -0.95
C SER A 66 4.05 2.48 -1.99
N SER A 67 3.92 3.74 -1.58
CA SER A 67 4.06 4.90 -2.48
C SER A 67 5.49 5.04 -3.01
N MET A 68 6.51 4.87 -2.17
CA MET A 68 7.92 4.87 -2.61
C MET A 68 8.19 3.75 -3.61
N THR A 69 7.70 2.54 -3.31
CA THR A 69 7.87 1.38 -4.17
C THR A 69 7.16 1.58 -5.51
N TYR A 70 5.93 2.11 -5.50
CA TYR A 70 5.21 2.42 -6.73
C TYR A 70 5.91 3.49 -7.56
N SER A 71 6.43 4.56 -6.94
CA SER A 71 7.23 5.57 -7.63
C SER A 71 8.45 4.97 -8.31
N HIS A 72 9.14 4.02 -7.67
CA HIS A 72 10.24 3.29 -8.29
C HIS A 72 9.78 2.43 -9.47
N LEU A 73 8.69 1.65 -9.31
CA LEU A 73 8.12 0.84 -10.39
C LEU A 73 7.69 1.68 -11.59
N ARG A 74 7.15 2.90 -11.37
CA ARG A 74 6.81 3.82 -12.46
C ARG A 74 8.01 4.17 -13.32
N GLN A 75 9.17 4.38 -12.71
CA GLN A 75 10.41 4.69 -13.40
C GLN A 75 10.94 3.47 -14.18
N VAL A 76 11.01 2.31 -13.52
CA VAL A 76 11.60 1.09 -14.10
C VAL A 76 10.74 0.50 -15.23
N HIS A 77 9.42 0.57 -15.11
CA HIS A 77 8.48 -0.06 -16.06
C HIS A 77 7.75 0.94 -16.96
N ASN A 78 8.19 2.20 -17.00
CA ASN A 78 7.60 3.25 -17.84
C ASN A 78 6.07 3.36 -17.68
N LEU A 79 5.62 3.35 -16.42
CA LEU A 79 4.20 3.49 -16.06
C LEU A 79 3.82 4.97 -16.08
N VAL A 80 2.52 5.24 -16.23
CA VAL A 80 1.90 6.57 -16.18
C VAL A 80 2.10 7.19 -14.81
#